data_AF-A0A7I8VCX8-F1
#
_entry.id   AF-A0A7I8VCX8-F1
#
_cell.length_a   1.000
_cell.length_b   1.000
_cell.length_c   1.000
_cell.angle_alpha   90.00
_cell.angle_beta   90.00
_cell.angle_gamma   90.00
#
_symmetry.space_group_name_H-M   'P 1'
#
loop_
_entity.id
_entity.type
_entity.pdbx_description
1 polymer ?
#
loop_
_entity_poly.entity_id
_entity_poly.type
_entity_poly.pdbx_seq_one_letter_code
_entity_poly.pdbx_strand_id
1 'polypeptide(L)'
;MPRLTDIEFAKRVVSKFENYARRPAYRGIFRRDLLPKALNNTVSTKGRVSQEKPCISAISLMLVCLEKHDYIQSRCSTEIQQFNDCMKKFEAKKKAKQNVEEKGLLSGRGRIQPDRLNEFLSRYPQPRETPDQY
;
A
#
# COMPACT_ATOMS: atom_id res chain seq x y z
N MET A 1 11.89 19.58 41.85
CA MET A 1 11.17 18.29 41.81
C MET A 1 10.49 18.18 40.46
N PRO A 2 10.75 17.14 39.66
CA PRO A 2 10.09 16.97 38.35
C PRO A 2 8.59 16.78 38.53
N ARG A 3 7.77 17.35 37.63
CA ARG A 3 6.30 17.28 37.71
C ARG A 3 5.82 15.87 37.35
N LEU A 4 4.72 15.42 37.95
CA LEU A 4 4.14 14.08 37.75
C LEU A 4 3.92 13.75 36.26
N THR A 5 3.58 14.76 35.45
CA THR A 5 3.40 14.65 33.99
C THR A 5 4.69 14.32 33.24
N ASP A 6 5.83 14.82 33.71
CA ASP A 6 7.14 14.60 33.06
C ASP A 6 7.65 13.18 33.31
N ILE A 7 7.31 12.63 34.50
CA ILE A 7 7.63 11.24 34.88
C ILE A 7 6.77 10.25 34.07
N GLU A 8 5.50 10.56 33.83
CA GLU A 8 4.61 9.72 33.01
C GLU A 8 5.02 9.71 31.53
N PHE A 9 5.41 10.86 30.98
CA PHE A 9 5.86 10.96 29.58
C PHE A 9 7.17 10.18 29.37
N ALA A 10 8.13 10.27 30.30
CA ALA A 10 9.36 9.49 30.27
C ALA A 10 9.10 7.98 30.33
N LYS A 11 8.19 7.51 31.20
CA LYS A 11 7.80 6.08 31.27
C LYS A 11 7.16 5.58 29.95
N ARG A 12 6.39 6.42 29.27
CA ARG A 12 5.74 6.09 27.98
C ARG A 12 6.73 6.04 26.82
N VAL A 13 7.75 6.89 26.84
CA VAL A 13 8.84 6.87 25.85
C VAL A 13 9.73 5.64 26.07
N VAL A 14 10.15 5.34 27.31
CA VAL A 14 11.01 4.19 27.63
C VAL A 14 10.32 2.85 27.32
N SER A 15 9.04 2.67 27.68
CA SER A 15 8.30 1.44 27.37
C SER A 15 8.06 1.21 25.87
N LYS A 16 8.08 2.26 25.04
CA LYS A 16 8.02 2.12 23.58
C LYS A 16 9.34 1.59 22.99
N PHE A 17 10.47 1.83 23.65
CA PHE A 17 11.78 1.32 23.22
C PHE A 17 12.15 -0.04 23.81
N GLU A 18 11.69 -0.38 25.02
CA GLU A 18 11.95 -1.69 25.64
C GLU A 18 11.27 -2.87 24.92
N ASN A 19 10.18 -2.61 24.18
CA ASN A 19 9.51 -3.63 23.37
C ASN A 19 10.26 -4.00 22.07
N TYR A 20 11.29 -3.24 21.69
CA TYR A 20 12.20 -3.63 20.60
C TYR A 20 13.41 -4.44 21.09
N ALA A 21 13.65 -4.51 22.42
CA ALA A 21 14.79 -5.20 23.02
C ALA A 21 14.50 -6.66 23.42
N ARG A 22 13.24 -7.11 23.43
CA ARG A 22 12.85 -8.53 23.61
C ARG A 22 12.68 -9.28 22.28
N ARG A 23 13.61 -9.10 21.35
CA ARG A 23 13.82 -10.04 20.24
C ARG A 23 15.27 -10.54 20.27
N PRO A 24 15.53 -11.80 20.66
CA PRO A 24 16.83 -12.39 20.45
C PRO A 24 16.97 -12.69 18.96
N ALA A 25 17.38 -11.70 18.15
CA ALA A 25 17.56 -11.91 16.71
C ALA A 25 18.68 -11.06 16.09
N TYR A 26 19.68 -10.69 16.88
CA TYR A 26 20.97 -10.23 16.35
C TYR A 26 22.03 -11.32 16.55
N ARG A 27 21.81 -12.45 15.88
CA ARG A 27 22.89 -13.29 15.34
C ARG A 27 22.64 -13.35 13.83
N GLY A 28 23.52 -12.70 13.06
CA GLY A 28 23.64 -12.78 11.61
C GLY A 28 22.36 -13.11 10.85
N ILE A 29 21.60 -12.10 10.42
CA ILE A 29 20.49 -12.29 9.50
C ILE A 29 21.07 -12.53 8.09
N PHE A 30 21.76 -13.66 7.91
CA PHE A 30 21.54 -14.43 6.71
C PHE A 30 20.03 -14.66 6.69
N ARG A 31 19.30 -14.02 5.77
CA ARG A 31 18.00 -14.55 5.38
C ARG A 31 18.29 -16.01 5.12
N ARG A 32 17.77 -16.91 5.97
CA ARG A 32 18.07 -18.32 5.87
C ARG A 32 17.86 -18.68 4.41
N ASP A 33 18.91 -19.17 3.75
CA ASP A 33 18.85 -19.78 2.42
C ASP A 33 18.06 -21.11 2.56
N LEU A 34 16.82 -21.04 3.07
CA LEU A 34 15.90 -22.16 3.24
C LEU A 34 15.42 -22.65 1.88
N LEU A 35 15.45 -21.76 0.89
CA LEU A 35 15.10 -22.05 -0.48
C LEU A 35 16.39 -22.14 -1.30
N PRO A 36 16.44 -23.04 -2.29
CA PRO A 36 17.54 -23.09 -3.22
C PRO A 36 17.71 -21.73 -3.90
N LYS A 37 18.95 -21.37 -4.24
CA LYS A 37 19.30 -20.13 -4.97
C LYS A 37 18.95 -20.23 -6.45
N ALA A 38 17.79 -20.80 -6.75
CA ALA A 38 17.22 -20.89 -8.07
C ALA A 38 16.09 -19.87 -8.19
N LEU A 39 16.00 -19.22 -9.34
CA LEU A 39 14.89 -18.31 -9.62
C LEU A 39 13.64 -19.13 -9.97
N ASN A 40 12.48 -18.63 -9.54
CA ASN A 40 11.19 -19.29 -9.78
C ASN A 40 10.65 -18.92 -11.18
N ASN A 41 9.88 -19.83 -11.78
CA ASN A 41 9.19 -19.61 -13.06
C ASN A 41 7.98 -18.66 -12.97
N THR A 42 7.72 -18.08 -11.79
CA THR A 42 6.59 -17.18 -11.55
C THR A 42 6.99 -16.02 -10.66
N VAL A 43 6.50 -14.83 -11.00
CA VAL A 43 6.58 -13.61 -10.20
C VAL A 43 5.26 -13.33 -9.47
N SER A 44 5.38 -12.68 -8.31
CA SER A 44 4.21 -12.29 -7.51
C SER A 44 3.40 -11.19 -8.18
N THR A 45 2.09 -11.42 -8.30
CA THR A 45 1.12 -10.47 -8.85
C THR A 45 0.55 -9.52 -7.78
N LYS A 46 0.81 -9.78 -6.49
CA LYS A 46 0.05 -9.22 -5.34
C LYS A 46 0.36 -7.76 -4.96
N GLY A 47 0.96 -6.95 -5.82
CA GLY A 47 1.60 -5.68 -5.41
C GLY A 47 0.90 -4.37 -5.76
N ARG A 48 -0.22 -4.36 -6.50
CA ARG A 48 -0.64 -3.14 -7.22
C ARG A 48 -1.86 -2.40 -6.68
N VAL A 49 -2.49 -2.87 -5.59
CA VAL A 49 -3.63 -2.15 -5.01
C VAL A 49 -3.12 -0.90 -4.28
N SER A 50 -3.11 0.25 -4.96
CA SER A 50 -2.87 1.54 -4.31
C SER A 50 -4.00 1.81 -3.32
N GLN A 51 -3.69 1.78 -2.02
CA GLN A 51 -4.62 2.15 -0.95
C GLN A 51 -4.79 3.67 -0.81
N GLU A 52 -4.69 4.41 -1.91
CA GLU A 52 -4.90 5.86 -1.91
C GLU A 52 -6.39 6.14 -1.67
N LYS A 53 -6.68 6.91 -0.62
CA LYS A 53 -8.03 7.39 -0.34
C LYS A 53 -8.36 8.54 -1.31
N PRO A 54 -9.34 8.39 -2.21
CA PRO A 54 -9.69 9.46 -3.14
C PRO A 54 -10.42 10.60 -2.43
N CYS A 55 -10.33 11.80 -3.02
CA CYS A 55 -11.21 12.94 -2.71
C CYS A 55 -11.20 13.45 -1.25
N ILE A 56 -10.07 13.29 -0.53
CA ILE A 56 -9.94 13.75 0.86
C ILE A 56 -10.16 15.28 0.99
N SER A 57 -9.67 16.07 0.04
CA SER A 57 -9.85 17.54 0.07
C SER A 57 -11.31 17.95 -0.10
N ALA A 58 -12.04 17.28 -1.00
CA ALA A 58 -13.44 17.59 -1.27
C ALA A 58 -14.34 17.18 -0.09
N ILE A 59 -14.07 16.03 0.54
CA ILE A 59 -14.85 15.61 1.71
C ILE A 59 -14.57 16.50 2.92
N SER A 60 -13.33 16.99 3.11
CA SER A 60 -13.05 17.92 4.22
C SER A 60 -13.81 19.24 4.08
N LEU A 61 -13.96 19.77 2.86
CA LEU A 61 -14.72 21.01 2.63
C LEU A 61 -16.21 20.82 2.88
N MET A 62 -16.77 19.68 2.44
CA MET A 62 -18.15 19.32 2.71
C MET A 62 -18.42 19.22 4.22
N LEU A 63 -17.53 18.56 4.97
CA LEU A 63 -17.66 18.41 6.42
C LEU A 63 -17.63 19.76 7.14
N VAL A 64 -16.73 20.66 6.73
CA VAL A 64 -16.65 22.03 7.31
C VAL A 64 -17.94 22.82 7.04
N CYS A 65 -18.55 22.69 5.87
CA CYS A 65 -19.84 23.35 5.59
C CYS A 65 -20.96 22.78 6.46
N LEU A 66 -21.02 21.44 6.57
CA LEU A 66 -22.04 20.77 7.38
C LEU A 66 -21.94 21.16 8.86
N GLU A 67 -20.73 21.26 9.42
CA GLU A 67 -20.53 21.71 10.79
C GLU A 67 -21.03 23.14 11.04
N LYS A 68 -20.93 24.04 10.06
CA LYS A 68 -21.42 25.43 10.18
C LYS A 68 -22.94 25.56 10.10
N HIS A 69 -23.62 24.54 9.59
CA HIS A 69 -25.05 24.58 9.27
C HIS A 69 -25.82 23.44 9.92
N ASP A 70 -25.34 22.92 11.06
CA ASP A 70 -25.99 21.84 11.82
C ASP A 70 -26.35 20.64 10.95
N TYR A 71 -25.47 20.31 10.00
CA TYR A 71 -25.60 19.21 9.05
C TYR A 71 -26.80 19.31 8.09
N ILE A 72 -27.35 20.51 7.88
CA ILE A 72 -28.42 20.75 6.90
C ILE A 72 -27.83 20.70 5.48
N GLN A 73 -28.05 19.58 4.79
CA GLN A 73 -27.51 19.31 3.45
C GLN A 73 -27.93 20.33 2.40
N SER A 74 -29.14 20.90 2.51
CA SER A 74 -29.64 21.88 1.53
C SER A 74 -28.79 23.15 1.45
N ARG A 75 -28.13 23.53 2.55
CA ARG A 75 -27.24 24.71 2.61
C ARG A 75 -25.85 24.44 2.02
N CYS A 76 -25.42 23.19 1.97
CA CYS A 76 -24.09 22.76 1.50
C CYS A 76 -24.14 22.06 0.13
N SER A 77 -25.13 22.41 -0.70
CA SER A 77 -25.35 21.75 -1.99
C SER A 77 -24.14 21.86 -2.92
N THR A 78 -23.41 22.96 -2.85
CA THR A 78 -22.22 23.23 -3.67
C THR A 78 -21.05 22.30 -3.35
N GLU A 79 -20.75 22.09 -2.07
CA GLU A 79 -19.69 21.24 -1.57
C GLU A 79 -20.00 19.76 -1.81
N ILE A 80 -21.29 19.40 -1.67
CA ILE A 80 -21.78 18.04 -1.98
C ILE A 80 -21.60 17.73 -3.47
N GLN A 81 -21.93 18.67 -4.36
CA GLN A 81 -21.72 18.50 -5.80
C GLN A 81 -20.23 18.32 -6.14
N GLN A 82 -19.36 19.15 -5.57
CA GLN A 82 -17.91 19.04 -5.76
C GLN A 82 -17.35 17.68 -5.32
N PHE A 83 -17.81 17.16 -4.17
CA PHE A 83 -17.44 15.83 -3.69
C PHE A 83 -17.90 14.73 -4.66
N ASN A 84 -19.17 14.78 -5.07
CA ASN A 84 -19.74 13.81 -6.00
C ASN A 84 -19.02 13.80 -7.35
N ASP A 85 -18.65 14.97 -7.87
CA ASP A 85 -17.90 15.09 -9.11
C ASP A 85 -16.48 14.53 -8.99
N CYS A 86 -15.82 14.75 -7.85
CA CYS A 86 -14.54 14.12 -7.56
C CYS A 86 -14.66 12.59 -7.54
N MET A 87 -15.70 12.06 -6.88
CA MET A 87 -15.95 10.62 -6.82
C MET A 87 -16.24 10.01 -8.19
N LYS A 88 -17.08 10.65 -9.01
CA LYS A 88 -17.34 10.21 -10.39
C LYS A 88 -16.07 10.17 -11.23
N LYS A 89 -15.22 11.20 -11.14
CA LYS A 89 -13.92 11.24 -11.84
C LYS A 89 -12.99 10.13 -11.36
N PHE A 90 -12.97 9.85 -10.06
CA PHE A 90 -12.18 8.76 -9.51
C PHE A 90 -12.67 7.39 -9.99
N GLU A 91 -13.97 7.13 -9.98
CA GLU A 91 -14.54 5.88 -10.48
C GLU A 91 -14.26 5.68 -11.97
N ALA A 92 -14.40 6.73 -12.78
CA ALA A 92 -14.05 6.69 -14.20
C ALA A 92 -12.57 6.36 -14.40
N LYS A 93 -11.67 7.00 -13.65
CA LYS A 93 -10.23 6.69 -13.68
C LYS A 93 -9.92 5.27 -13.20
N LYS A 94 -10.62 4.77 -12.17
CA LYS A 94 -10.46 3.41 -11.65
C LYS A 94 -10.87 2.38 -12.70
N LYS A 95 -12.03 2.55 -13.34
CA LYS A 95 -12.49 1.69 -14.45
C LYS A 95 -11.52 1.74 -15.63
N ALA A 96 -11.04 2.93 -15.99
CA ALA A 96 -10.05 3.07 -17.07
C ALA A 96 -8.74 2.34 -16.75
N LYS A 97 -8.24 2.43 -15.51
CA LYS A 97 -7.06 1.68 -15.06
C LYS A 97 -7.29 0.16 -15.12
N GLN A 98 -8.42 -0.32 -14.62
CA GLN A 98 -8.79 -1.74 -14.69
C GLN A 98 -8.82 -2.24 -16.14
N ASN A 99 -9.47 -1.50 -17.04
CA ASN A 99 -9.52 -1.86 -18.46
C ASN A 99 -8.13 -1.91 -19.13
N VAL A 100 -7.20 -1.04 -18.72
CA VAL A 100 -5.81 -1.07 -19.23
C VAL A 100 -5.05 -2.27 -18.66
N GLU A 101 -5.24 -2.58 -17.38
CA GLU A 101 -4.65 -3.75 -16.72
C GLU A 101 -5.18 -5.07 -17.31
N GLU A 102 -6.47 -5.15 -17.64
CA GLU A 102 -7.09 -6.32 -18.30
C GLU A 102 -6.57 -6.51 -19.72
N LYS A 103 -6.41 -5.43 -20.48
CA LYS A 103 -5.86 -5.50 -21.85
C LYS A 103 -4.35 -5.80 -21.87
N GLY A 104 -3.70 -5.78 -20.70
CA GLY A 104 -2.28 -6.05 -20.53
C GLY A 104 -1.36 -5.11 -21.29
N LEU A 105 -1.84 -3.88 -21.56
CA LEU A 105 -1.01 -2.84 -22.13
C LEU A 105 0.06 -2.43 -21.11
N LEU A 106 1.28 -2.22 -21.59
CA LEU A 106 2.45 -1.81 -20.82
C LEU A 106 2.07 -0.62 -19.92
N SER A 107 1.99 -0.85 -18.61
CA SER A 107 1.78 0.22 -17.65
C SER A 107 2.98 1.17 -17.78
N GLY A 108 2.72 2.42 -18.18
CA GLY A 108 3.65 3.36 -18.83
C GLY A 108 4.91 3.80 -18.07
N ARG A 109 5.45 2.97 -17.17
CA ARG A 109 6.70 3.18 -16.43
C ARG A 109 7.76 2.11 -16.72
N GLY A 110 7.76 1.55 -17.93
CA GLY A 110 8.80 0.61 -18.38
C GLY A 110 8.83 -0.75 -17.67
N ARG A 111 7.78 -1.14 -16.93
CA ARG A 111 7.67 -2.46 -16.29
C ARG A 111 6.58 -3.29 -16.96
N ILE A 112 6.92 -4.52 -17.33
CA ILE A 112 5.97 -5.51 -17.85
C ILE A 112 4.98 -5.89 -16.73
N GLN A 113 3.73 -6.17 -17.10
CA GLN A 113 2.75 -6.70 -16.14
C GLN A 113 3.17 -8.11 -15.69
N PRO A 114 3.08 -8.43 -14.38
CA PRO A 114 3.50 -9.72 -13.87
C PRO A 114 2.76 -10.89 -14.55
N ASP A 115 1.52 -10.71 -14.98
CA ASP A 115 0.75 -11.74 -15.67
C ASP A 115 1.37 -12.09 -17.03
N ARG A 116 1.74 -11.08 -17.82
CA ARG A 116 2.46 -11.25 -19.08
C ARG A 116 3.87 -11.79 -18.87
N LEU A 117 4.54 -11.37 -17.81
CA LEU A 117 5.86 -11.89 -17.46
C LEU A 117 5.78 -13.36 -17.04
N ASN A 118 4.73 -13.78 -16.33
CA ASN A 118 4.49 -15.17 -15.97
C ASN A 118 4.19 -16.03 -17.20
N GLU A 119 3.43 -15.51 -18.16
CA GLU A 119 3.21 -16.18 -19.45
C GLU A 119 4.53 -16.35 -20.23
N PHE A 120 5.42 -15.36 -20.16
CA PHE A 120 6.74 -15.45 -20.77
C PHE A 120 7.64 -16.47 -20.05
N LEU A 121 7.70 -16.43 -18.72
CA LEU A 121 8.50 -17.35 -17.89
C LEU A 121 7.98 -18.80 -17.99
N SER A 122 6.69 -19.01 -18.24
CA SER A 122 6.16 -20.37 -18.45
C SER A 122 6.63 -20.99 -19.77
N ARG A 123 6.93 -20.17 -20.79
CA ARG A 123 7.49 -20.65 -22.06
C ARG A 123 8.99 -20.95 -21.95
N TYR A 124 9.69 -20.25 -21.07
CA TYR A 124 11.13 -20.38 -20.85
C TYR A 124 11.43 -20.68 -19.37
N PRO A 125 11.15 -21.91 -18.90
CA PRO A 125 11.38 -22.28 -17.51
C PRO A 125 12.87 -22.31 -17.18
N GLN A 126 13.20 -21.93 -15.97
CA GLN A 126 14.59 -21.91 -15.50
C GLN A 126 15.02 -23.28 -14.98
N PRO A 127 16.30 -23.66 -15.20
CA PRO A 127 16.84 -24.87 -14.61
C PRO A 127 16.85 -24.73 -13.09
N ARG A 128 16.35 -25.74 -12.39
CA ARG A 128 16.48 -25.83 -10.93
C ARG A 128 17.87 -26.35 -10.62
N GLU A 129 18.87 -25.48 -10.64
CA GLU A 129 20.18 -25.84 -10.11
C GLU A 129 20.04 -25.99 -8.59
N THR A 130 20.13 -27.25 -8.13
CA THR A 130 20.38 -27.55 -6.72
C THR A 130 21.84 -27.18 -6.44
N PRO A 131 22.13 -26.32 -5.45
CA PRO A 131 23.51 -25.99 -5.12
C PRO A 131 24.25 -27.28 -4.72
N ASP A 132 25.24 -27.62 -5.54
CA ASP A 132 26.52 -28.22 -5.18
C ASP A 132 26.52 -29.08 -3.92
N GLN A 133 26.45 -30.40 -4.12
CA GLN A 133 26.97 -31.36 -3.16
C GLN A 133 28.49 -31.17 -3.05
N TYR A 134 28.94 -30.46 -2.02
CA TYR A 134 30.27 -30.58 -1.44
C TYR A 134 30.15 -30.67 0.08
#